data_AF-A0A346NSH5-F1
#
_entry.id   AF-A0A346NSH5-F1
#
_cell.length_a   1.000
_cell.length_b   1.000
_cell.length_c   1.000
_cell.angle_alpha   90.00
_cell.angle_beta   90.00
_cell.angle_gamma   90.00
#
_symmetry.space_group_name_H-M   'P 1'
#
loop_
_entity.id
_entity.type
_entity.pdbx_description
1 polymer ?
#
loop_
_entity_poly.entity_id
_entity_poly.type
_entity_poly.pdbx_seq_one_letter_code
_entity_poly.pdbx_strand_id
1 'polypeptide(L)' 'MSCALGPAETVREHHRFEVLKPLPAKEGRIAPAFGKEGGGTQILPDFSDRVNIQWLIDNKYLREVKE' A
#
# COMPACT_ATOMS: atom_id res chain seq x y z
N MET A 1 1.27 7.15 10.34
CA MET A 1 1.90 6.75 9.06
C MET A 1 2.02 8.00 8.20
N SER A 2 3.21 8.38 7.75
CA SER A 2 3.42 9.60 6.95
C SER A 2 3.79 9.23 5.51
N CYS A 3 2.88 9.49 4.58
CA CYS A 3 3.02 9.19 3.17
C CYS A 3 3.38 10.47 2.39
N ALA A 4 4.36 10.39 1.50
CA ALA A 4 4.70 11.51 0.62
C ALA A 4 3.86 11.46 -0.66
N LEU A 5 2.53 11.63 -0.54
CA LEU A 5 1.62 11.65 -1.69
C LEU A 5 1.55 13.05 -2.31
N GLY A 6 1.33 13.12 -3.64
CA GLY A 6 1.13 14.38 -4.35
C GLY A 6 -0.16 15.12 -3.92
N PRO A 7 -0.38 16.35 -4.43
CA PRO A 7 -1.43 17.25 -3.96
C PRO A 7 -2.87 16.75 -4.18
N ALA A 8 -3.08 15.77 -5.08
CA ALA A 8 -4.39 15.17 -5.33
C ALA A 8 -4.76 14.04 -4.34
N GLU A 9 -4.05 13.90 -3.20
CA GLU A 9 -4.36 12.85 -2.22
C GLU A 9 -5.74 13.03 -1.58
N THR A 10 -6.22 14.26 -1.42
CA THR A 10 -7.47 14.60 -0.74
C THR A 10 -8.72 14.16 -1.51
N VAL A 11 -8.55 13.79 -2.79
CA VAL A 11 -9.62 13.31 -3.67
C VAL A 11 -9.62 11.78 -3.77
N ARG A 12 -8.63 11.10 -3.15
CA ARG A 12 -8.51 9.63 -3.21
C ARG A 12 -9.32 8.99 -2.09
N GLU A 13 -10.00 7.90 -2.43
CA GLU A 13 -10.66 7.05 -1.45
C GLU A 13 -9.63 6.32 -0.59
N HIS A 14 -9.90 6.24 0.71
CA HIS A 14 -9.08 5.51 1.65
C HIS A 14 -9.59 4.07 1.77
N HIS A 15 -8.77 3.11 1.36
CA HIS A 15 -9.09 1.69 1.46
C HIS A 15 -8.25 1.02 2.56
N ARG A 16 -8.89 0.19 3.38
CA ARG A 16 -8.22 -0.64 4.38
C ARG A 16 -8.31 -2.10 3.99
N PHE A 17 -7.22 -2.84 4.20
CA PHE A 17 -7.15 -4.26 3.89
C PHE A 17 -6.60 -5.04 5.07
N GLU A 18 -7.12 -6.25 5.25
CA GLU A 18 -6.59 -7.26 6.15
C GLU A 18 -5.79 -8.30 5.37
N VAL A 19 -4.61 -8.67 5.88
CA VAL A 19 -3.77 -9.73 5.32
C VAL A 19 -4.27 -11.08 5.82
N LEU A 20 -4.78 -11.92 4.90
CA LEU A 20 -5.41 -13.19 5.24
C LEU A 20 -4.44 -14.38 5.33
N LYS A 21 -3.28 -14.27 4.66
CA LYS A 21 -2.21 -15.27 4.63
C LYS A 21 -0.87 -14.58 4.41
N PRO A 22 0.28 -15.23 4.71
CA PRO A 22 1.59 -14.62 4.54
C PRO A 22 1.74 -13.96 3.17
N LEU A 23 1.98 -12.65 3.15
CA LEU A 23 2.18 -11.87 1.94
C LEU A 23 3.68 -11.65 1.75
N PRO A 24 4.30 -12.23 0.70
CA PRO A 24 5.64 -11.84 0.30
C PRO A 24 5.67 -10.34 0.04
N ALA A 25 6.49 -9.62 0.80
CA ALA A 25 6.53 -8.18 0.74
C ALA A 25 7.92 -7.63 1.02
N LYS A 26 8.25 -6.56 0.29
CA LYS A 26 9.39 -5.69 0.54
C LYS A 26 8.91 -4.48 1.30
N GLU A 27 9.55 -4.20 2.43
CA GLU A 27 9.30 -3.01 3.23
C GLU A 27 10.38 -1.98 2.99
N GLY A 28 9.99 -0.70 2.93
CA GLY A 28 10.92 0.39 2.73
C GLY A 28 10.44 1.67 3.40
N ARG A 29 11.38 2.51 3.83
CA ARG A 29 11.05 3.83 4.37
C ARG A 29 10.77 4.80 3.22
N ILE A 30 9.62 5.47 3.27
CA ILE A 30 9.23 6.48 2.29
C ILE A 30 10.17 7.67 2.41
N ALA A 31 10.82 8.04 1.31
CA ALA A 31 11.65 9.24 1.24
C ALA A 31 10.80 10.54 1.21
N PRO A 32 11.39 11.69 1.57
CA PRO A 32 10.73 12.99 1.39
C PRO A 32 10.40 13.26 -0.08
N ALA A 33 9.18 13.75 -0.37
CA ALA A 33 8.74 14.14 -1.70
C ALA A 33 7.50 15.05 -1.62
N PHE A 34 7.19 15.78 -2.70
CA PHE A 34 6.02 16.66 -2.80
C PHE A 34 5.87 17.68 -1.66
N GLY A 35 6.99 18.19 -1.13
CA GLY A 35 6.99 19.12 0.01
C GLY A 35 6.64 18.47 1.35
N LYS A 36 6.61 17.13 1.42
CA LYS A 36 6.33 16.34 2.63
C LYS A 36 7.58 15.59 3.08
N GLU A 37 7.68 15.40 4.39
CA GLU A 37 8.81 14.71 5.02
C GLU A 37 8.87 13.21 4.70
N GLY A 38 7.73 12.59 4.34
CA GLY A 38 7.63 11.14 4.19
C GLY A 38 7.90 10.43 5.52
N GLY A 39 8.70 9.37 5.50
CA GLY A 39 9.21 8.69 6.70
C GLY A 39 8.36 7.53 7.19
N GLY A 40 7.15 7.33 6.66
CA GLY A 40 6.35 6.12 6.90
C GLY A 40 6.96 4.87 6.25
N THR A 41 6.47 3.70 6.63
CA THR A 41 6.80 2.43 5.98
C THR A 41 5.87 2.19 4.81
N GLN A 42 6.44 1.92 3.63
CA GLN A 42 5.73 1.41 2.46
C GLN A 42 5.97 -0.08 2.35
N ILE A 43 4.93 -0.80 1.90
CA ILE A 43 4.95 -2.23 1.63
C ILE A 43 4.70 -2.41 0.13
N LEU A 44 5.56 -3.17 -0.54
CA LEU A 44 5.39 -3.59 -1.93
C LEU A 44 5.28 -5.12 -2.00
N PRO A 45 4.30 -5.69 -2.72
CA PRO A 45 4.24 -7.12 -2.96
C PRO A 45 5.52 -7.61 -3.66
N ASP A 46 6.11 -8.68 -3.13
CA ASP A 46 7.37 -9.25 -3.63
C ASP A 46 7.14 -10.56 -4.37
N PHE A 47 6.53 -10.45 -5.54
CA PHE A 47 6.32 -11.55 -6.47
C PHE A 47 7.24 -11.37 -7.69
N SER A 48 7.44 -12.43 -8.48
CA SER A 48 8.21 -12.38 -9.73
C SER A 48 7.62 -11.37 -10.72
N ASP A 49 6.30 -11.32 -10.79
CA ASP A 49 5.55 -10.37 -11.61
C ASP A 49 4.97 -9.24 -10.77
N ARG A 50 4.79 -8.07 -11.39
CA ARG A 50 4.13 -6.94 -10.73
C ARG A 50 2.65 -7.22 -10.57
N VAL A 51 2.20 -7.35 -9.31
CA VAL A 51 0.79 -7.55 -8.96
C VAL A 51 0.15 -6.27 -8.42
N ASN A 52 -1.17 -6.16 -8.54
CA ASN A 52 -1.95 -5.05 -8.02
C ASN A 52 -2.90 -5.51 -6.89
N ILE A 53 -3.64 -4.57 -6.30
CA ILE A 53 -4.56 -4.86 -5.18
C ILE A 53 -5.64 -5.88 -5.58
N GLN A 54 -6.22 -5.76 -6.78
CA GLN A 54 -7.26 -6.69 -7.23
C GLN A 54 -6.74 -8.13 -7.30
N TRP A 55 -5.55 -8.31 -7.87
CA TRP A 55 -4.91 -9.63 -7.93
C TRP A 55 -4.71 -10.23 -6.54
N LEU A 56 -4.31 -9.41 -5.56
CA LEU A 56 -4.12 -9.86 -4.17
C LEU A 56 -5.44 -10.26 -3.50
N ILE A 57 -6.55 -9.59 -3.83
CA ILE A 57 -7.90 -9.96 -3.35
C ILE A 57 -8.34 -11.29 -3.99
N ASP A 58 -8.21 -11.39 -5.32
CA ASP A 58 -8.63 -12.57 -6.08
C ASP A 58 -7.87 -13.82 -5.61
N ASN A 59 -6.58 -13.66 -5.30
CA ASN A 59 -5.69 -14.71 -4.80
C ASN A 59 -5.72 -14.90 -3.28
N LYS A 60 -6.69 -14.27 -2.58
CA LYS A 60 -6.94 -14.44 -1.14
C LYS A 60 -5.77 -14.03 -0.24
N TYR A 61 -4.94 -13.10 -0.67
CA TYR A 61 -3.94 -12.45 0.18
C TYR A 61 -4.56 -11.33 1.00
N LEU A 62 -5.46 -10.55 0.39
CA LEU A 62 -6.10 -9.39 1.01
C LEU A 62 -7.62 -9.53 1.05
N ARG A 63 -8.22 -8.96 2.09
CA ARG A 63 -9.66 -8.65 2.17
C ARG A 63 -9.83 -7.17 2.46
N GLU A 64 -10.65 -6.49 1.67
CA GLU A 64 -11.02 -5.11 1.98
C GLU A 64 -11.92 -5.06 3.23
N VAL A 65 -11.63 -4.14 4.13
CA VAL A 65 -12.40 -3.87 5.34
C VAL A 65 -13.08 -2.52 5.14
N LYS A 66 -14.40 -2.52 5.08
CA LYS A 66 -15.19 -1.29 5.09
C LYS A 66 -15.26 -0.76 6.52
N GLU A 67 -15.07 0.54 6.66
CA GLU A 67 -15.33 1.25 7.92
C GLU A 67 -16.83 1.29 8.24
#